data_AF-A0A6P7G0B4-F1
#
_entry.id   AF-A0A6P7G0B4-F1
#
_cell.length_a   1.000
_cell.length_b   1.000
_cell.length_c   1.000
_cell.angle_alpha   90.00
_cell.angle_beta   90.00
_cell.angle_gamma   90.00
#
_symmetry.space_group_name_H-M   'P 1'
#
loop_
_entity.id
_entity.type
_entity.pdbx_description
1 polymer ?
#
loop_
_entity_poly.entity_id
_entity_poly.type
_entity_poly.pdbx_seq_one_letter_code
_entity_poly.pdbx_strand_id
1 'polypeptide(L)'
;MDLQSVLLSPKSNVSALYYKTKLIVHNFTIMDIKSLDGYCFLWHEGHAGLTANTFATIIYKFLETNIIPQKNSTSKVILYSDGCTGQNRNAILANALFNFAQKHGITIEQKFLEKGHTQMECDSMHSTIERKLKNRVINVPADYVNICQTARINPKPYVVEYLDHTYFKNFQEVQYISSIRPGRSSGDPTVTNIRALQYNEHGILFKIRHTEEWMPLPYRITKKDKKIWNLEELPLMYPTPIPIKSEKFQHLMDLKSSIPKDFHFFYDNLPHL
;
A
#
# COMPACT_ATOMS: atom_id res chain seq x y z
N MET A 1 -8.58 -1.19 3.23
CA MET A 1 -7.35 -0.64 2.63
C MET A 1 -7.29 -1.09 1.20
N ASP A 2 -6.96 -0.18 0.28
CA ASP A 2 -7.00 -0.45 -1.14
C ASP A 2 -6.11 0.50 -1.96
N LEU A 3 -5.69 0.07 -3.15
CA LEU A 3 -4.92 0.90 -4.07
C LEU A 3 -5.86 1.56 -5.09
N GLN A 4 -5.85 2.89 -5.15
CA GLN A 4 -6.63 3.61 -6.15
C GLN A 4 -6.17 3.30 -7.58
N SER A 5 -7.09 3.47 -8.54
CA SER A 5 -6.80 3.49 -9.96
C SER A 5 -5.61 4.41 -10.31
N VAL A 6 -4.90 4.05 -11.39
CA VAL A 6 -3.67 4.73 -11.80
C VAL A 6 -3.89 6.23 -12.02
N LEU A 7 -3.12 7.05 -11.33
CA LEU A 7 -3.07 8.50 -11.50
C LEU A 7 -1.88 8.87 -12.41
N LEU A 8 -1.98 9.99 -13.14
CA LEU A 8 -0.99 10.38 -14.15
C LEU A 8 -0.59 11.84 -14.01
N SER A 9 0.70 12.12 -14.12
CA SER A 9 1.25 13.48 -14.17
C SER A 9 2.24 13.61 -15.34
N PRO A 10 2.19 14.69 -16.15
CA PRO A 10 1.21 15.76 -16.11
C PRO A 10 -0.15 15.32 -16.68
N LYS A 11 -1.23 15.98 -16.26
CA LYS A 11 -2.59 15.78 -16.78
C LYS A 11 -3.23 17.12 -17.10
N SER A 12 -3.68 17.31 -18.33
CA SER A 12 -4.51 18.43 -18.75
C SER A 12 -5.45 17.99 -19.88
N ASN A 13 -6.35 18.88 -20.31
CA ASN A 13 -7.32 18.61 -21.37
C ASN A 13 -6.75 18.83 -22.80
N VAL A 14 -5.45 19.04 -22.94
CA VAL A 14 -4.81 19.30 -24.24
C VAL A 14 -4.67 17.98 -25.02
N SER A 15 -5.15 17.94 -26.26
CA SER A 15 -5.20 16.74 -27.11
C SER A 15 -3.84 16.08 -27.36
N ALA A 16 -2.76 16.85 -27.37
CA ALA A 16 -1.39 16.36 -27.53
C ALA A 16 -0.94 15.39 -26.42
N LEU A 17 -1.64 15.36 -25.27
CA LEU A 17 -1.35 14.49 -24.14
C LEU A 17 -1.79 13.03 -24.32
N TYR A 18 -2.53 12.70 -25.39
CA TYR A 18 -3.15 11.38 -25.50
C TYR A 18 -2.15 10.27 -25.88
N TYR A 19 -1.12 10.58 -26.68
CA TYR A 19 -0.19 9.59 -27.23
C TYR A 19 1.15 9.49 -26.48
N LYS A 20 1.38 10.34 -25.48
CA LYS A 20 2.65 10.42 -24.74
C LYS A 20 2.51 9.74 -23.39
N THR A 21 3.51 8.95 -23.01
CA THR A 21 3.54 8.30 -21.70
C THR A 21 3.80 9.32 -20.61
N LYS A 22 3.02 9.23 -19.54
CA LYS A 22 3.08 10.13 -18.38
C LYS A 22 3.72 9.41 -17.20
N LEU A 23 4.10 10.19 -16.20
CA LEU A 23 4.57 9.68 -14.93
C LEU A 23 3.38 9.10 -14.17
N ILE A 24 3.54 7.89 -13.68
CA ILE A 24 2.52 7.21 -12.90
C ILE A 24 2.62 7.67 -11.44
N VAL A 25 1.47 8.02 -10.88
CA VAL A 25 1.29 8.33 -9.46
C VAL A 25 0.35 7.28 -8.86
N HIS A 26 0.73 6.81 -7.69
CA HIS A 26 0.01 5.81 -6.91
C HIS A 26 -0.61 6.47 -5.69
N ASN A 27 -1.80 6.01 -5.30
CA ASN A 27 -2.45 6.40 -4.05
C ASN A 27 -2.94 5.14 -3.34
N PHE A 28 -2.28 4.75 -2.24
CA PHE A 28 -2.79 3.70 -1.37
C PHE A 28 -3.62 4.33 -0.26
N THR A 29 -4.85 3.84 -0.07
CA THR A 29 -5.77 4.42 0.90
C THR A 29 -6.08 3.46 2.04
N ILE A 30 -6.16 4.02 3.24
CA ILE A 30 -6.59 3.32 4.44
C ILE A 30 -7.70 4.17 5.05
N MET A 31 -8.83 3.54 5.40
CA MET A 31 -9.86 4.19 6.20
C MET A 31 -9.99 3.48 7.54
N ASP A 32 -9.97 4.25 8.63
CA ASP A 32 -10.44 3.77 9.91
C ASP A 32 -11.97 3.91 9.96
N ILE A 33 -12.65 2.78 10.01
CA ILE A 33 -14.11 2.69 9.97
C ILE A 33 -14.74 3.31 11.23
N LYS A 34 -14.07 3.27 12.39
CA LYS A 34 -14.63 3.77 13.65
C LYS A 34 -14.62 5.29 13.70
N SER A 35 -13.48 5.88 13.38
CA SER A 35 -13.22 7.32 13.47
C SER A 35 -13.54 8.07 12.17
N LEU A 36 -13.75 7.33 11.08
CA LEU A 36 -13.96 7.80 9.71
C LEU A 36 -12.78 8.62 9.16
N ASP A 37 -11.58 8.52 9.76
CA ASP A 37 -10.34 9.07 9.22
C ASP A 37 -9.93 8.32 7.96
N GLY A 38 -9.71 9.08 6.89
CA GLY A 38 -9.19 8.55 5.62
C GLY A 38 -7.76 9.03 5.41
N TYR A 39 -6.88 8.09 5.11
CA TYR A 39 -5.45 8.31 4.89
C TYR A 39 -5.12 8.02 3.43
N CYS A 40 -4.39 8.91 2.78
CA CYS A 40 -3.89 8.76 1.41
C CYS A 40 -2.36 8.75 1.44
N PHE A 41 -1.76 7.69 0.94
CA PHE A 41 -0.32 7.55 0.79
C PHE A 41 0.02 7.67 -0.69
N LEU A 42 0.58 8.81 -1.08
CA LEU A 42 0.87 9.17 -2.45
C LEU A 42 2.35 9.01 -2.76
N TRP A 43 2.69 8.40 -3.89
CA TRP A 43 4.07 8.40 -4.42
C TRP A 43 4.04 8.25 -5.93
N HIS A 44 5.11 8.67 -6.62
CA HIS A 44 5.25 8.40 -8.05
C HIS A 44 6.17 7.20 -8.30
N GLU A 45 6.10 6.61 -9.49
CA GLU A 45 6.84 5.39 -9.86
C GLU A 45 8.38 5.51 -9.75
N GLY A 46 8.90 6.74 -9.69
CA GLY A 46 10.32 7.02 -9.45
C GLY A 46 10.75 6.92 -7.99
N HIS A 47 9.80 6.79 -7.05
CA HIS A 47 10.08 6.58 -5.63
C HIS A 47 9.90 5.12 -5.20
N ALA A 48 8.86 4.45 -5.69
CA ALA A 48 8.62 3.03 -5.42
C ALA A 48 7.71 2.38 -6.46
N GLY A 49 7.91 1.09 -6.67
CA GLY A 49 7.00 0.24 -7.45
C GLY A 49 5.86 -0.33 -6.61
N LEU A 50 4.89 -0.99 -7.27
CA LEU A 50 3.79 -1.71 -6.64
C LEU A 50 4.22 -3.11 -6.21
N THR A 51 4.95 -3.21 -5.10
CA THR A 51 5.46 -4.49 -4.58
C THR A 51 4.93 -4.76 -3.17
N ALA A 52 4.94 -6.02 -2.75
CA ALA A 52 4.56 -6.40 -1.39
C ALA A 52 5.35 -5.66 -0.30
N ASN A 53 6.64 -5.34 -0.53
CA ASN A 53 7.46 -4.54 0.40
C ASN A 53 6.93 -3.11 0.54
N THR A 54 6.49 -2.50 -0.57
CA THR A 54 5.90 -1.16 -0.60
C THR A 54 4.67 -1.11 0.32
N PHE A 55 3.72 -2.04 0.12
CA PHE A 55 2.51 -2.12 0.93
C PHE A 55 2.79 -2.50 2.38
N ALA A 56 3.70 -3.46 2.62
CA ALA A 56 4.11 -3.84 3.97
C ALA A 56 4.69 -2.66 4.76
N THR A 57 5.52 -1.82 4.11
CA THR A 57 6.07 -0.62 4.74
C THR A 57 4.97 0.37 5.13
N ILE A 58 4.07 0.70 4.20
CA ILE A 58 2.99 1.67 4.47
C ILE A 58 2.08 1.15 5.59
N ILE A 59 1.65 -0.11 5.52
CA ILE A 59 0.76 -0.70 6.52
C ILE A 59 1.46 -0.77 7.88
N TYR A 60 2.72 -1.23 7.95
CA TYR A 60 3.47 -1.32 9.20
C TYR A 60 3.62 0.06 9.86
N LYS A 61 4.05 1.08 9.10
CA LYS A 61 4.19 2.45 9.61
C LYS A 61 2.86 3.05 10.02
N PHE A 62 1.79 2.81 9.25
CA PHE A 62 0.46 3.25 9.61
C PHE A 62 0.02 2.68 10.97
N LEU A 63 0.23 1.37 11.18
CA LEU A 63 -0.09 0.71 12.44
C LEU A 63 0.75 1.28 13.60
N GLU A 64 2.07 1.46 13.39
CA GLU A 64 2.98 2.01 14.40
C GLU A 64 2.57 3.44 14.82
N THR A 65 2.29 4.31 13.86
CA THR A 65 2.04 5.74 14.13
C THR A 65 0.61 6.02 14.57
N ASN A 66 -0.39 5.32 14.03
CA ASN A 66 -1.80 5.67 14.23
C ASN A 66 -2.52 4.73 15.19
N ILE A 67 -2.12 3.45 15.28
CA ILE A 67 -2.86 2.44 16.05
C ILE A 67 -2.21 2.17 17.41
N ILE A 68 -0.88 2.03 17.47
CA ILE A 68 -0.19 1.74 18.74
C ILE A 68 -0.39 2.83 19.79
N PRO A 69 -0.35 4.14 19.49
CA PRO A 69 -0.60 5.17 20.50
C PRO A 69 -2.00 5.12 21.11
N GLN A 70 -2.96 4.48 20.43
CA GLN A 70 -4.34 4.33 20.90
C GLN A 70 -4.57 3.01 21.65
N LYS A 71 -3.51 2.23 21.91
CA LYS A 71 -3.60 0.89 22.49
C LYS A 71 -4.08 0.93 23.95
N ASN A 72 -5.18 0.24 24.23
CA ASN A 72 -5.50 -0.27 25.57
C ASN A 72 -5.16 -1.78 25.63
N SER A 73 -4.97 -2.33 26.83
CA SER A 73 -4.25 -3.59 27.15
C SER A 73 -4.66 -4.89 26.41
N THR A 74 -5.68 -4.88 25.55
CA THR A 74 -6.17 -6.02 24.75
C THR A 74 -6.57 -5.61 23.32
N SER A 75 -5.72 -4.83 22.65
CA SER A 75 -6.04 -4.29 21.32
C SER A 75 -5.97 -5.36 20.24
N LYS A 76 -7.14 -5.69 19.70
CA LYS A 76 -7.31 -6.46 18.47
C LYS A 76 -7.51 -5.49 17.30
N VAL A 77 -6.70 -5.64 16.25
CA VAL A 77 -6.80 -4.85 15.02
C VAL A 77 -7.39 -5.72 13.92
N ILE A 78 -8.35 -5.20 13.17
CA ILE A 78 -8.94 -5.91 12.03
C ILE A 78 -8.66 -5.10 10.76
N LEU A 79 -7.93 -5.70 9.82
CA LEU A 79 -7.63 -5.14 8.51
C LEU A 79 -8.55 -5.79 7.48
N TYR A 80 -9.26 -4.96 6.73
CA TYR A 80 -10.03 -5.40 5.56
C TYR A 80 -9.31 -4.97 4.30
N SER A 81 -9.08 -5.90 3.38
CA SER A 81 -8.41 -5.63 2.10
C SER A 81 -8.99 -6.48 0.96
N ASP A 82 -8.65 -6.09 -0.25
CA ASP A 82 -8.85 -6.95 -1.42
C ASP A 82 -8.02 -8.25 -1.30
N GLY A 83 -8.32 -9.21 -2.18
CA GLY A 83 -7.63 -10.49 -2.26
C GLY A 83 -6.37 -10.50 -3.11
N CYS A 84 -5.80 -9.34 -3.47
CA CYS A 84 -4.70 -9.26 -4.41
C CYS A 84 -3.41 -9.86 -3.83
N THR A 85 -2.86 -10.88 -4.49
CA THR A 85 -1.67 -11.60 -4.01
C THR A 85 -0.42 -10.72 -4.05
N GLY A 86 -0.28 -9.86 -5.05
CA GLY A 86 0.87 -8.95 -5.15
C GLY A 86 0.91 -7.87 -4.06
N GLN A 87 -0.24 -7.52 -3.47
CA GLN A 87 -0.37 -6.42 -2.52
C GLN A 87 -0.59 -6.93 -1.09
N ASN A 88 -1.73 -7.60 -0.88
CA ASN A 88 -2.26 -7.87 0.45
C ASN A 88 -2.18 -9.35 0.85
N ARG A 89 -2.19 -10.27 -0.12
CA ARG A 89 -2.24 -11.71 0.15
C ARG A 89 -0.94 -12.43 -0.25
N ASN A 90 0.14 -12.13 0.47
CA ASN A 90 1.46 -12.74 0.28
C ASN A 90 2.22 -12.94 1.61
N ALA A 91 3.32 -13.69 1.54
CA ALA A 91 4.15 -14.01 2.70
C ALA A 91 4.93 -12.80 3.25
N ILE A 92 5.28 -11.81 2.42
CA ILE A 92 6.02 -10.62 2.86
C ILE A 92 5.16 -9.81 3.83
N LEU A 93 3.93 -9.47 3.43
CA LEU A 93 3.01 -8.76 4.33
C LEU A 93 2.65 -9.61 5.56
N ALA A 94 2.43 -10.92 5.39
CA ALA A 94 2.15 -11.81 6.51
C ALA A 94 3.30 -11.85 7.53
N ASN A 95 4.56 -11.92 7.08
CA ASN A 95 5.72 -11.84 7.95
C ASN A 95 5.86 -10.48 8.63
N ALA A 96 5.58 -9.38 7.92
CA ALA A 96 5.60 -8.03 8.48
C ALA A 96 4.55 -7.84 9.58
N LEU A 97 3.31 -8.30 9.35
CA LEU A 97 2.22 -8.23 10.33
C LEU A 97 2.45 -9.18 11.50
N PHE A 98 3.03 -10.35 11.27
CA PHE A 98 3.43 -11.26 12.34
C PHE A 98 4.53 -10.66 13.22
N ASN A 99 5.58 -10.07 12.63
CA ASN A 99 6.60 -9.33 13.36
C ASN A 99 5.98 -8.23 14.24
N PHE A 100 5.05 -7.47 13.66
CA PHE A 100 4.36 -6.38 14.34
C PHE A 100 3.53 -6.89 15.53
N ALA A 101 2.74 -7.96 15.32
CA ALA A 101 1.94 -8.60 16.35
C ALA A 101 2.80 -9.08 17.53
N GLN A 102 3.96 -9.69 17.25
CA GLN A 102 4.92 -10.12 18.26
C GLN A 102 5.58 -8.94 18.99
N LYS A 103 6.02 -7.90 18.25
CA LYS A 103 6.67 -6.71 18.82
C LYS A 103 5.78 -6.01 19.85
N HIS A 104 4.51 -5.86 19.51
CA HIS A 104 3.58 -5.04 20.28
C HIS A 104 2.66 -5.86 21.18
N GLY A 105 2.69 -7.18 21.13
CA GLY A 105 1.77 -8.04 21.88
C GLY A 105 0.31 -7.72 21.57
N ILE A 106 -0.05 -7.76 20.27
CA ILE A 106 -1.41 -7.53 19.78
C ILE A 106 -1.84 -8.65 18.84
N THR A 107 -3.16 -8.75 18.63
CA THR A 107 -3.72 -9.65 17.61
C THR A 107 -4.17 -8.84 16.41
N ILE A 108 -3.64 -9.18 15.22
CA ILE A 108 -4.07 -8.61 13.95
C ILE A 108 -4.86 -9.67 13.18
N GLU A 109 -6.09 -9.35 12.77
CA GLU A 109 -6.87 -10.14 11.83
C GLU A 109 -6.92 -9.45 10.48
N GLN A 110 -6.35 -10.06 9.46
CA GLN A 110 -6.48 -9.62 8.08
C GLN A 110 -7.57 -10.44 7.39
N LYS A 111 -8.64 -9.77 6.98
CA LYS A 111 -9.78 -10.36 6.27
C LYS A 111 -9.73 -9.94 4.82
N PHE A 112 -9.90 -10.90 3.93
CA PHE A 112 -9.90 -10.67 2.49
C PHE A 112 -11.33 -10.72 1.97
N LEU A 113 -11.71 -9.72 1.17
CA LEU A 113 -13.02 -9.69 0.54
C LEU A 113 -13.17 -10.75 -0.54
N GLU A 114 -14.39 -11.25 -0.70
CA GLU A 114 -14.76 -12.21 -1.74
C GLU A 114 -15.10 -11.49 -3.04
N LYS A 115 -14.85 -12.15 -4.17
CA LYS A 115 -15.25 -11.62 -5.48
C LYS A 115 -16.77 -11.44 -5.51
N GLY A 116 -17.24 -10.25 -5.86
CA GLY A 116 -18.66 -9.88 -5.83
C GLY A 116 -19.12 -9.16 -4.55
N HIS A 117 -18.31 -9.19 -3.48
CA HIS A 117 -18.54 -8.45 -2.23
C HIS A 117 -17.34 -7.56 -1.90
N THR A 118 -16.89 -6.80 -2.90
CA THR A 118 -15.63 -6.02 -2.84
C THR A 118 -15.83 -4.57 -2.44
N GLN A 119 -17.07 -4.10 -2.24
CA GLN A 119 -17.32 -2.71 -1.90
C GLN A 119 -16.69 -2.38 -0.54
N MET A 120 -15.79 -1.40 -0.53
CA MET A 120 -15.09 -0.93 0.65
C MET A 120 -15.28 0.58 0.84
N GLU A 121 -15.09 1.04 2.08
CA GLU A 121 -15.01 2.47 2.38
C GLU A 121 -13.90 3.19 1.60
N CYS A 122 -12.85 2.46 1.20
CA CYS A 122 -11.80 2.99 0.34
C CYS A 122 -12.34 3.39 -1.05
N ASP A 123 -13.35 2.68 -1.59
CA ASP A 123 -13.99 3.04 -2.87
C ASP A 123 -14.71 4.39 -2.78
N SER A 124 -15.28 4.70 -1.61
CA SER A 124 -15.90 6.00 -1.32
C SER A 124 -14.84 7.12 -1.32
N MET A 125 -13.64 6.84 -0.80
CA MET A 125 -12.51 7.77 -0.88
C MET A 125 -12.11 8.01 -2.34
N HIS A 126 -11.89 6.95 -3.10
CA HIS A 126 -11.49 7.04 -4.50
C HIS A 126 -12.52 7.82 -5.31
N SER A 127 -13.81 7.49 -5.17
CA SER A 127 -14.91 8.19 -5.84
C SER A 127 -14.93 9.69 -5.53
N THR A 128 -14.65 10.05 -4.28
CA THR A 128 -14.63 11.46 -3.84
C THR A 128 -13.41 12.20 -4.39
N ILE A 129 -12.24 11.55 -4.40
CA ILE A 129 -11.00 12.08 -5.01
C ILE A 129 -11.17 12.23 -6.52
N GLU A 130 -11.74 11.24 -7.21
CA GLU A 130 -11.98 11.27 -8.66
C GLU A 130 -12.94 12.40 -9.06
N ARG A 131 -14.01 12.62 -8.28
CA ARG A 131 -14.91 13.76 -8.48
C ARG A 131 -14.18 15.10 -8.33
N LYS A 132 -13.28 15.22 -7.35
CA LYS A 132 -12.46 16.42 -7.15
C LYS A 132 -11.43 16.63 -8.28
N LEU A 133 -10.89 15.54 -8.82
CA LEU A 133 -9.92 15.51 -9.92
C LEU A 133 -10.53 15.84 -11.29
N LYS A 134 -11.86 15.73 -11.44
CA LYS A 134 -12.54 16.00 -12.71
C LYS A 134 -12.24 17.43 -13.17
N ASN A 135 -11.81 17.58 -14.42
CA ASN A 135 -11.45 18.86 -15.04
C ASN A 135 -10.33 19.65 -14.33
N ARG A 136 -9.48 18.98 -13.55
CA ARG A 136 -8.29 19.59 -12.93
C ARG A 136 -7.04 19.35 -13.75
N VAL A 137 -6.20 20.38 -13.81
CA VAL A 137 -4.84 20.30 -14.33
C VAL A 137 -3.93 19.78 -13.22
N ILE A 138 -3.09 18.81 -13.57
CA ILE A 138 -2.01 18.28 -12.73
C ILE A 138 -0.71 18.62 -13.46
N ASN A 139 0.09 19.50 -12.86
CA ASN A 139 1.38 19.89 -13.39
C ASN A 139 2.47 18.96 -12.87
N VAL A 140 2.41 18.59 -11.59
CA VAL A 140 3.36 17.67 -10.93
C VAL A 140 2.64 16.70 -10.00
N PRO A 141 3.25 15.56 -9.64
CA PRO A 141 2.62 14.61 -8.73
C PRO A 141 2.23 15.21 -7.36
N ALA A 142 2.98 16.20 -6.86
CA ALA A 142 2.67 16.86 -5.59
C ALA A 142 1.30 17.59 -5.61
N ASP A 143 0.76 17.96 -6.78
CA ASP A 143 -0.57 18.57 -6.89
C ASP A 143 -1.68 17.65 -6.36
N TYR A 144 -1.47 16.32 -6.42
CA TYR A 144 -2.40 15.35 -5.87
C TYR A 144 -2.58 15.47 -4.35
N VAL A 145 -1.60 16.01 -3.62
CA VAL A 145 -1.66 16.13 -2.16
C VAL A 145 -2.84 17.00 -1.74
N ASN A 146 -2.89 18.24 -2.27
CA ASN A 146 -3.96 19.19 -1.98
C ASN A 146 -5.32 18.68 -2.49
N ILE A 147 -5.33 17.99 -3.63
CA ILE A 147 -6.56 17.45 -4.20
C ILE A 147 -7.12 16.34 -3.31
N CYS A 148 -6.30 15.40 -2.86
CA CYS A 148 -6.72 14.34 -1.96
C CYS A 148 -7.17 14.92 -0.62
N GLN A 149 -6.35 15.80 -0.01
CA GLN A 149 -6.67 16.39 1.29
C GLN A 149 -8.02 17.10 1.29
N THR A 150 -8.31 17.86 0.24
CA THR A 150 -9.55 18.66 0.10
C THR A 150 -10.67 17.96 -0.67
N ALA A 151 -10.50 16.66 -1.00
CA ALA A 151 -11.51 15.90 -1.72
C ALA A 151 -12.78 15.70 -0.87
N ARG A 152 -12.60 15.45 0.43
CA ARG A 152 -13.67 15.29 1.41
C ARG A 152 -13.62 16.44 2.42
N ILE A 153 -14.79 17.03 2.70
CA ILE A 153 -14.93 18.07 3.72
C ILE A 153 -15.53 17.47 4.98
N ASN A 154 -16.64 16.73 4.85
CA ASN A 154 -17.34 16.07 5.95
C ASN A 154 -17.08 14.54 5.92
N PRO A 155 -16.87 13.88 7.08
CA PRO A 155 -16.76 14.48 8.42
C PRO A 155 -15.45 15.25 8.63
N LYS A 156 -14.41 14.95 7.83
CA LYS A 156 -13.11 15.63 7.86
C LYS A 156 -12.31 15.44 6.57
N PRO A 157 -11.38 16.36 6.26
CA PRO A 157 -10.33 16.18 5.26
C PRO A 157 -9.59 14.84 5.39
N TYR A 158 -9.05 14.35 4.27
CA TYR A 158 -8.15 13.21 4.32
C TYR A 158 -6.77 13.63 4.84
N VAL A 159 -6.14 12.76 5.63
CA VAL A 159 -4.72 12.88 5.96
C VAL A 159 -3.92 12.38 4.77
N VAL A 160 -2.94 13.15 4.30
CA VAL A 160 -2.19 12.82 3.09
C VAL A 160 -0.70 12.85 3.38
N GLU A 161 -0.02 11.76 3.06
CA GLU A 161 1.44 11.65 3.10
C GLU A 161 1.97 11.49 1.67
N TYR A 162 2.94 12.32 1.30
CA TYR A 162 3.64 12.21 0.03
C TYR A 162 5.00 11.54 0.25
N LEU A 163 5.12 10.32 -0.22
CA LEU A 163 6.21 9.40 0.12
C LEU A 163 7.31 9.43 -0.95
N ASP A 164 8.55 9.41 -0.48
CA ASP A 164 9.74 9.25 -1.32
C ASP A 164 10.38 7.86 -1.16
N HIS A 165 11.41 7.60 -1.97
CA HIS A 165 12.16 6.33 -1.96
C HIS A 165 12.75 5.94 -0.59
N THR A 166 13.08 6.91 0.26
CA THR A 166 13.66 6.68 1.60
C THR A 166 12.63 6.16 2.60
N TYR A 167 11.34 6.28 2.28
CA TYR A 167 10.26 5.79 3.12
C TYR A 167 10.22 4.26 3.18
N PHE A 168 10.58 3.57 2.10
CA PHE A 168 10.30 2.15 1.88
C PHE A 168 11.39 1.24 2.41
N LYS A 169 10.99 0.18 3.12
CA LYS A 169 11.87 -0.80 3.77
C LYS A 169 11.77 -2.16 3.10
N ASN A 170 12.87 -2.92 3.10
CA ASN A 170 12.88 -4.27 2.54
C ASN A 170 12.43 -5.31 3.58
N PHE A 171 11.12 -5.63 3.58
CA PHE A 171 10.55 -6.66 4.44
C PHE A 171 10.87 -8.09 3.99
N GLN A 172 11.55 -8.30 2.86
CA GLN A 172 12.04 -9.63 2.48
C GLN A 172 13.06 -10.20 3.47
N GLU A 173 13.69 -9.37 4.31
CA GLU A 173 14.59 -9.80 5.40
C GLU A 173 13.82 -10.48 6.56
N VAL A 174 12.53 -10.18 6.68
CA VAL A 174 11.63 -10.73 7.69
C VAL A 174 11.05 -12.04 7.16
N GLN A 175 11.73 -13.15 7.41
CA GLN A 175 11.40 -14.48 6.87
C GLN A 175 11.04 -15.50 7.96
N TYR A 176 9.90 -15.30 8.62
CA TYR A 176 9.38 -16.30 9.57
C TYR A 176 8.76 -17.49 8.85
N ILE A 177 8.01 -17.23 7.79
CA ILE A 177 7.42 -18.24 6.90
C ILE A 177 7.80 -17.94 5.46
N SER A 178 7.99 -18.99 4.66
CA SER A 178 8.29 -18.89 3.23
C SER A 178 7.04 -18.70 2.35
N SER A 179 5.88 -19.06 2.87
CA SER A 179 4.62 -19.09 2.12
C SER A 179 3.42 -19.03 3.07
N ILE A 180 2.31 -18.49 2.58
CA ILE A 180 1.01 -18.52 3.26
C ILE A 180 0.06 -19.58 2.69
N ARG A 181 0.50 -20.41 1.75
CA ARG A 181 -0.31 -21.44 1.11
C ARG A 181 -0.71 -22.55 2.10
N PRO A 182 -2.00 -22.79 2.38
CA PRO A 182 -2.40 -23.83 3.33
C PRO A 182 -2.07 -25.24 2.84
N GLY A 183 -2.29 -25.51 1.56
CA GLY A 183 -2.11 -26.81 0.92
C GLY A 183 -0.70 -27.10 0.43
N ARG A 184 -0.30 -28.38 0.42
CA ARG A 184 1.00 -28.84 -0.13
C ARG A 184 0.87 -29.68 -1.40
N SER A 185 -0.29 -30.29 -1.62
CA SER A 185 -0.56 -31.18 -2.73
C SER A 185 -1.45 -30.52 -3.79
N SER A 186 -1.55 -31.17 -4.95
CA SER A 186 -2.54 -30.82 -5.97
C SER A 186 -3.95 -31.07 -5.42
N GLY A 187 -4.87 -30.13 -5.67
CA GLY A 187 -6.22 -30.16 -5.11
C GLY A 187 -6.36 -29.50 -3.73
N ASP A 188 -5.26 -29.26 -3.02
CA ASP A 188 -5.33 -28.60 -1.72
C ASP A 188 -5.62 -27.09 -1.85
N PRO A 189 -6.18 -26.46 -0.80
CA PRO A 189 -6.38 -25.02 -0.75
C PRO A 189 -5.09 -24.24 -1.00
N THR A 190 -5.18 -23.28 -1.92
CA THR A 190 -4.08 -22.39 -2.29
C THR A 190 -4.18 -21.05 -1.58
N VAL A 191 -3.22 -20.16 -1.82
CA VAL A 191 -3.23 -18.79 -1.27
C VAL A 191 -4.55 -18.08 -1.58
N THR A 192 -5.12 -18.27 -2.77
CA THR A 192 -6.35 -17.54 -3.17
C THR A 192 -7.61 -18.03 -2.44
N ASN A 193 -7.55 -19.20 -1.81
CA ASN A 193 -8.63 -19.77 -1.00
C ASN A 193 -8.67 -19.21 0.43
N ILE A 194 -7.61 -18.53 0.88
CA ILE A 194 -7.58 -17.93 2.22
C ILE A 194 -8.57 -16.76 2.28
N ARG A 195 -9.40 -16.77 3.33
CA ARG A 195 -10.39 -15.72 3.62
C ARG A 195 -10.00 -14.84 4.79
N ALA A 196 -9.23 -15.37 5.73
CA ALA A 196 -8.63 -14.56 6.77
C ALA A 196 -7.30 -15.14 7.24
N LEU A 197 -6.41 -14.25 7.68
CA LEU A 197 -5.21 -14.56 8.44
C LEU A 197 -5.30 -13.88 9.80
N GLN A 198 -4.83 -14.55 10.85
CA GLN A 198 -4.67 -13.96 12.17
C GLN A 198 -3.20 -14.07 12.56
N TYR A 199 -2.66 -12.98 13.08
CA TYR A 199 -1.31 -12.87 13.58
C TYR A 199 -1.38 -12.55 15.06
N ASN A 200 -0.76 -13.38 15.89
CA ASN A 200 -0.67 -13.19 17.33
C ASN A 200 0.74 -13.57 17.81
N GLU A 201 1.00 -13.46 19.12
CA GLU A 201 2.32 -13.77 19.69
C GLU A 201 2.77 -15.23 19.45
N HIS A 202 1.82 -16.16 19.28
CA HIS A 202 2.06 -17.59 19.17
C HIS A 202 2.25 -18.07 17.73
N GLY A 203 1.69 -17.38 16.74
CA GLY A 203 1.82 -17.79 15.35
C GLY A 203 0.86 -17.10 14.39
N ILE A 204 0.79 -17.70 13.20
CA ILE A 204 -0.09 -17.29 12.10
C ILE A 204 -1.17 -18.36 11.94
N LEU A 205 -2.42 -17.95 12.06
CA LEU A 205 -3.60 -18.80 11.84
C LEU A 205 -4.30 -18.37 10.53
N PHE A 206 -5.06 -19.27 9.92
CA PHE A 206 -5.82 -18.99 8.71
C PHE A 206 -7.25 -19.55 8.78
N LYS A 207 -8.11 -19.01 7.91
CA LYS A 207 -9.44 -19.54 7.59
C LYS A 207 -9.64 -19.66 6.08
N ILE A 208 -10.32 -20.70 5.62
CA ILE A 208 -10.76 -20.85 4.23
C ILE A 208 -12.21 -20.36 4.06
N ARG A 209 -13.01 -20.41 5.13
CA ARG A 209 -14.32 -19.74 5.21
C ARG A 209 -14.42 -18.90 6.47
N HIS A 210 -15.13 -17.78 6.42
CA HIS A 210 -15.27 -16.89 7.58
C HIS A 210 -15.93 -17.57 8.79
N THR A 211 -16.80 -18.55 8.53
CA THR A 211 -17.55 -19.33 9.53
C THR A 211 -16.74 -20.47 10.17
N GLU A 212 -15.61 -20.86 9.58
CA GLU A 212 -14.77 -21.94 10.12
C GLU A 212 -13.96 -21.47 11.33
N GLU A 213 -13.47 -22.41 12.13
CA GLU A 213 -12.52 -22.12 13.20
C GLU A 213 -11.13 -21.76 12.66
N TRP A 214 -10.34 -21.05 13.48
CA TRP A 214 -8.96 -20.71 13.12
C TRP A 214 -8.08 -21.96 13.12
N MET A 215 -7.33 -22.17 12.04
CA MET A 215 -6.37 -23.27 11.93
C MET A 215 -4.94 -22.73 11.88
N PRO A 216 -3.95 -23.40 12.52
CA PRO A 216 -2.56 -23.01 12.40
C PRO A 216 -2.07 -23.19 10.97
N LEU A 217 -1.34 -22.21 10.46
CA LEU A 217 -0.73 -22.29 9.14
C LEU A 217 0.32 -23.43 9.13
N PRO A 218 0.32 -24.34 8.14
CA PRO A 218 1.14 -25.57 8.18
C PRO A 218 2.60 -25.33 7.76
N TYR A 219 3.15 -24.17 8.12
CA TYR A 219 4.56 -23.85 7.96
C TYR A 219 5.20 -23.65 9.33
N ARG A 220 6.34 -24.33 9.52
CA ARG A 220 7.17 -24.11 10.70
C ARG A 220 7.81 -22.73 10.60
N ILE A 221 7.70 -21.94 11.65
CA ILE A 221 8.41 -20.67 11.75
C ILE A 221 9.92 -20.98 11.74
N THR A 222 10.61 -20.54 10.69
CA THR A 222 11.95 -21.05 10.30
C THR A 222 13.08 -20.54 11.18
N LYS A 223 12.95 -19.38 11.83
CA LYS A 223 14.03 -18.85 12.67
C LYS A 223 13.98 -19.45 14.08
N LYS A 224 15.08 -20.15 14.43
CA LYS A 224 15.39 -20.68 15.78
C LYS A 224 15.43 -19.58 16.85
N ASP A 225 15.75 -18.36 16.44
CA ASP A 225 15.74 -17.19 17.32
C ASP A 225 14.50 -16.36 17.00
N LYS A 226 13.67 -16.13 18.02
CA LYS A 226 12.49 -15.25 18.00
C LYS A 226 12.91 -13.77 17.81
N LYS A 227 13.85 -13.46 16.90
CA LYS A 227 14.28 -12.10 16.62
C LYS A 227 13.06 -11.33 16.14
N ILE A 228 12.64 -10.36 16.94
CA ILE A 228 11.69 -9.33 16.56
C ILE A 228 12.50 -8.24 15.84
N TRP A 229 12.07 -7.86 14.65
CA TRP A 229 12.72 -6.83 13.85
C TRP A 229 12.17 -5.46 14.18
N ASN A 230 13.06 -4.51 14.45
CA ASN A 230 12.70 -3.09 14.43
C ASN A 230 12.71 -2.57 12.98
N LEU A 231 11.86 -1.58 12.70
CA LEU A 231 11.71 -1.04 11.34
C LEU A 231 12.98 -0.32 10.88
N GLU A 232 13.69 0.29 11.83
CA GLU A 232 14.94 1.03 11.63
C GLU A 232 16.08 0.10 11.20
N GLU A 233 16.07 -1.16 11.67
CA GLU A 233 17.05 -2.19 11.32
C GLU A 233 16.88 -2.71 9.89
N LEU A 234 15.70 -2.54 9.29
CA LEU A 234 15.46 -3.01 7.93
C LEU A 234 16.18 -2.10 6.93
N PRO A 235 16.85 -2.68 5.92
CA PRO A 235 17.48 -1.89 4.87
C PRO A 235 16.43 -1.15 4.04
N LEU A 236 16.84 -0.05 3.41
CA LEU A 236 16.01 0.65 2.45
C LEU A 236 15.70 -0.28 1.27
N MET A 237 14.46 -0.24 0.80
CA MET A 237 14.07 -0.96 -0.41
C MET A 237 14.71 -0.34 -1.66
N TYR A 238 14.83 0.98 -1.66
CA TYR A 238 15.37 1.78 -2.75
C TYR A 238 16.44 2.72 -2.19
N PRO A 239 17.73 2.38 -2.33
CA PRO A 239 18.82 3.26 -1.85
C PRO A 239 18.89 4.60 -2.59
N THR A 240 18.39 4.63 -3.83
CA THR A 240 18.25 5.81 -4.68
C THR A 240 16.89 5.82 -5.35
N PRO A 241 16.41 6.95 -5.89
CA PRO A 241 15.21 6.97 -6.70
C PRO A 241 15.34 6.02 -7.91
N ILE A 242 14.20 5.48 -8.35
CA ILE A 242 14.11 4.50 -9.44
C ILE A 242 14.16 5.25 -10.78
N PRO A 243 15.11 4.94 -11.66
CA PRO A 243 15.15 5.52 -12.99
C PRO A 243 13.94 5.12 -13.83
N ILE A 244 13.34 6.09 -14.52
CA ILE A 244 12.33 5.82 -15.55
C ILE A 244 12.98 5.45 -16.89
N LYS A 245 12.22 4.80 -17.77
CA LYS A 245 12.69 4.49 -19.13
C LYS A 245 12.97 5.78 -19.91
N SER A 246 14.03 5.81 -20.71
CA SER A 246 14.44 6.96 -21.54
C SER A 246 13.31 7.44 -22.45
N GLU A 247 12.54 6.53 -23.05
CA GLU A 247 11.37 6.86 -23.87
C GLU A 247 10.31 7.64 -23.08
N LYS A 248 10.02 7.23 -21.84
CA LYS A 248 9.08 7.93 -20.96
C LYS A 248 9.64 9.29 -20.56
N PHE A 249 10.92 9.38 -20.25
CA PHE A 249 11.58 10.66 -19.95
C PHE A 249 11.45 11.63 -21.13
N GLN A 250 11.75 11.19 -22.36
CA GLN A 250 11.60 12.00 -23.55
C GLN A 250 10.15 12.47 -23.76
N HIS A 251 9.18 11.57 -23.56
CA HIS A 251 7.77 11.97 -23.61
C HIS A 251 7.42 13.04 -22.58
N LEU A 252 7.94 12.95 -21.35
CA LEU A 252 7.73 13.98 -20.32
C LEU A 252 8.39 15.31 -20.71
N MET A 253 9.57 15.28 -21.34
CA MET A 253 10.24 16.46 -21.88
C MET A 253 9.41 17.14 -22.99
N ASP A 254 8.82 16.36 -23.90
CA ASP A 254 7.94 16.89 -24.95
C ASP A 254 6.69 17.56 -24.34
N LEU A 255 6.11 16.92 -23.32
CA LEU A 255 4.93 17.41 -22.60
C LEU A 255 5.21 18.64 -21.75
N LYS A 256 6.47 18.89 -21.38
CA LYS A 256 6.91 20.03 -20.55
C LYS A 256 6.48 21.37 -21.12
N SER A 257 6.42 21.49 -22.45
CA SER A 257 5.91 22.68 -23.16
C SER A 257 4.47 23.07 -22.80
N SER A 258 3.66 22.11 -22.34
CA SER A 258 2.27 22.31 -21.93
C SER A 258 2.09 22.60 -20.43
N ILE A 259 3.19 22.71 -19.68
CA ILE A 259 3.23 22.90 -18.23
C ILE A 259 3.88 24.27 -17.92
N PRO A 260 3.41 25.02 -16.90
CA PRO A 260 4.10 26.23 -16.46
C PRO A 260 5.56 25.98 -16.10
N LYS A 261 6.43 26.95 -16.44
CA LYS A 261 7.90 26.84 -16.29
C LYS A 261 8.34 26.51 -14.86
N ASP A 262 7.60 26.98 -13.86
CA ASP A 262 7.90 26.75 -12.45
C ASP A 262 7.92 25.25 -12.07
N PHE A 263 7.23 24.40 -12.84
CA PHE A 263 7.18 22.96 -12.62
C PHE A 263 8.21 22.16 -13.43
N HIS A 264 8.94 22.81 -14.34
CA HIS A 264 9.87 22.13 -15.26
C HIS A 264 11.00 21.42 -14.52
N PHE A 265 11.51 22.04 -13.46
CA PHE A 265 12.61 21.52 -12.67
C PHE A 265 12.35 20.10 -12.15
N PHE A 266 11.11 19.77 -11.78
CA PHE A 266 10.76 18.43 -11.33
C PHE A 266 11.05 17.38 -12.41
N TYR A 267 10.58 17.63 -13.64
CA TYR A 267 10.75 16.68 -14.75
C TYR A 267 12.20 16.62 -15.24
N ASP A 268 12.90 17.76 -15.24
CA ASP A 268 14.28 17.86 -15.69
C ASP A 268 15.25 17.03 -14.81
N ASN A 269 14.89 16.80 -13.54
CA ASN A 269 15.69 16.06 -12.58
C ASN A 269 15.21 14.62 -12.32
N LEU A 270 14.25 14.10 -13.12
CA LEU A 270 13.83 12.70 -12.99
C LEU A 270 14.99 11.77 -13.39
N PRO A 271 15.40 10.83 -12.53
CA PRO A 271 16.41 9.84 -12.93
C PRO A 271 15.87 8.99 -14.08
N HIS A 272 16.73 8.71 -15.05
CA HIS A 272 16.38 7.98 -16.27
C HIS A 272 17.55 7.12 -16.74
N LEU A 273 17.23 6.04 -17.43
CA LEU A 273 18.20 5.12 -18.04
C LEU A 273 18.66 5.59 -19.41
#